data_AF-A0A4P8ILB1-F1
#
_entry.id   AF-A0A4P8ILB1-F1
#
_cell.length_a   1.000
_cell.length_b   1.000
_cell.length_c   1.000
_cell.angle_alpha   90.00
_cell.angle_beta   90.00
_cell.angle_gamma   90.00
#
_symmetry.space_group_name_H-M   'P 1'
#
loop_
_entity.id
_entity.type
_entity.pdbx_description
1 polymer ?
#
loop_
_entity_poly.entity_id
_entity_poly.type
_entity_poly.pdbx_seq_one_letter_code
_entity_poly.pdbx_strand_id
1 'polypeptide(L)'
;MASNSSTVRGVFAAGNDQYHGVMSVKEHGALAHANRYARILLREGKVATEEEALSIANFEVQRLRWHAEGFQGNRMARYELRQESEQEPSSVRPRLATS
;
A
#
# COMPACT_ATOMS: atom_id res chain seq x y z
N MET A 1 -33.82 2.73 -5.22
CA MET A 1 -32.46 2.95 -5.76
C MET A 1 -31.47 2.93 -4.60
N ALA A 2 -30.83 1.79 -4.34
CA ALA A 2 -29.82 1.69 -3.29
C ALA A 2 -28.52 2.31 -3.80
N SER A 3 -28.09 3.39 -3.16
CA SER A 3 -26.88 4.14 -3.49
C SER A 3 -25.63 3.34 -3.11
N ASN A 4 -24.72 3.16 -4.08
CA ASN A 4 -23.38 2.60 -3.95
C ASN A 4 -22.46 3.48 -3.09
N SER A 5 -22.76 3.61 -1.79
CA SER A 5 -22.05 4.48 -0.85
C SER A 5 -20.75 3.86 -0.28
N SER A 6 -20.56 2.55 -0.39
CA SER A 6 -19.43 1.84 0.24
C SER A 6 -18.09 2.06 -0.47
N THR A 7 -18.08 2.21 -1.79
CA THR A 7 -16.83 2.38 -2.58
C THR A 7 -16.15 3.71 -2.30
N VAL A 8 -16.93 4.76 -2.10
CA VAL A 8 -16.43 6.12 -1.87
C VAL A 8 -15.70 6.21 -0.52
N ARG A 9 -16.20 5.53 0.51
CA ARG A 9 -15.65 5.59 1.88
C ARG A 9 -14.24 5.01 1.99
N GLY A 10 -13.92 3.96 1.23
CA GLY A 10 -12.60 3.31 1.28
C GLY A 10 -11.48 4.09 0.58
N VAL A 11 -11.78 4.75 -0.54
CA VAL A 11 -10.80 5.53 -1.32
C VAL A 11 -10.37 6.79 -0.55
N PHE A 12 -11.31 7.45 0.13
CA PHE A 12 -11.00 8.60 0.96
C PHE A 12 -10.20 8.22 2.21
N ALA A 13 -10.48 7.08 2.85
CA ALA A 13 -9.75 6.64 4.04
C ALA A 13 -8.26 6.39 3.74
N ALA A 14 -7.95 5.65 2.66
CA ALA A 14 -6.57 5.34 2.30
C ALA A 14 -5.77 6.58 1.91
N GLY A 15 -6.37 7.51 1.15
CA GLY A 15 -5.73 8.79 0.82
C GLY A 15 -5.57 9.71 2.03
N ASN A 16 -6.52 9.69 2.96
CA ASN A 16 -6.47 10.47 4.19
C ASN A 16 -5.37 9.99 5.13
N ASP A 17 -5.22 8.67 5.29
CA ASP A 17 -4.16 8.06 6.09
C ASP A 17 -2.77 8.39 5.53
N GLN A 18 -2.62 8.34 4.20
CA GLN A 18 -1.38 8.74 3.53
C GLN A 18 -1.06 10.23 3.78
N TYR A 19 -2.05 11.11 3.66
CA TYR A 19 -1.87 12.54 3.93
C TYR A 19 -1.41 12.79 5.37
N HIS A 20 -2.09 12.20 6.36
CA HIS A 20 -1.74 12.37 7.77
C HIS A 20 -0.36 11.77 8.10
N GLY A 21 0.01 10.65 7.48
CA GLY A 21 1.35 10.09 7.61
C GLY A 21 2.42 11.06 7.10
N VAL A 22 2.26 11.60 5.90
CA VAL A 22 3.20 12.58 5.32
C VAL A 22 3.31 13.83 6.20
N MET A 23 2.18 14.37 6.66
CA MET A 23 2.17 15.55 7.52
C MET A 23 2.85 15.28 8.86
N SER A 24 2.58 14.13 9.49
CA SER A 24 3.21 13.74 10.75
C SER A 24 4.74 13.63 10.63
N VAL A 25 5.25 13.07 9.52
CA VAL A 25 6.70 13.02 9.25
C VAL A 25 7.29 14.41 9.05
N LYS A 26 6.58 15.32 8.38
CA LYS A 26 7.04 16.72 8.20
C LYS A 26 7.05 17.51 9.51
N GLU A 27 6.03 17.34 10.35
CA GLU A 27 5.85 18.10 11.57
C GLU A 27 6.72 17.61 12.73
N HIS A 28 6.91 16.29 12.85
CA HIS A 28 7.58 15.68 14.01
C HIS A 28 8.88 14.95 13.66
N GLY A 29 9.18 14.77 12.38
CA GLY A 29 10.33 14.02 11.91
C GLY A 29 10.08 12.52 11.80
N ALA A 30 10.82 11.89 10.88
CA ALA A 30 10.69 10.47 10.54
C ALA A 30 10.88 9.52 11.74
N LEU A 31 11.88 9.79 12.59
CA LEU A 31 12.21 8.92 13.72
C LEU A 31 11.08 8.90 14.78
N ALA A 32 10.54 10.07 15.11
CA ALA A 32 9.46 10.20 16.08
C ALA A 32 8.18 9.52 15.57
N HIS A 33 7.86 9.72 14.29
CA HIS A 33 6.74 9.06 13.64
C HIS A 33 6.87 7.53 13.65
N ALA A 34 7.99 6.99 13.16
CA ALA A 34 8.24 5.55 13.12
C ALA A 34 8.17 4.91 14.52
N ASN A 35 8.80 5.54 15.53
CA ASN A 35 8.76 5.04 16.90
C ASN A 35 7.32 4.95 17.43
N ARG A 36 6.53 6.01 17.22
CA ARG A 36 5.14 6.02 17.67
C ARG A 36 4.29 5.01 16.93
N TYR A 37 4.49 4.87 15.62
CA TYR A 37 3.77 3.91 14.78
C TYR A 37 4.10 2.45 15.17
N ALA A 38 5.37 2.11 15.40
CA ALA A 38 5.78 0.79 15.88
C ALA A 38 5.10 0.43 17.22
N ARG A 39 5.04 1.37 18.17
CA ARG A 39 4.33 1.17 19.45
C ARG A 39 2.82 0.95 19.26
N ILE A 40 2.20 1.61 18.29
CA ILE A 40 0.79 1.38 17.95
C ILE A 40 0.63 -0.03 17.38
N LEU A 41 1.49 -0.46 16.44
CA LEU A 41 1.42 -1.82 15.87
C LEU A 41 1.49 -2.91 16.95
N LEU A 42 2.39 -2.76 17.93
CA LEU A 42 2.49 -3.67 19.08
C LEU A 42 1.23 -3.64 19.95
N ARG A 43 0.75 -2.44 20.32
CA ARG A 43 -0.43 -2.28 21.18
C ARG A 43 -1.69 -2.86 20.55
N GLU A 44 -1.87 -2.69 19.24
CA GLU A 44 -3.02 -3.20 18.50
C GLU A 44 -2.85 -4.68 18.07
N GLY A 45 -1.76 -5.33 18.46
CA GLY A 45 -1.49 -6.74 18.16
C GLY A 45 -1.34 -7.03 16.66
N LYS A 46 -0.87 -6.07 15.87
CA LYS A 46 -0.66 -6.22 14.41
C LYS A 46 0.65 -6.93 14.06
N VAL A 47 1.55 -7.02 15.03
CA VAL A 47 2.88 -7.63 14.94
C VAL A 47 3.16 -8.38 16.25
N ALA A 48 3.99 -9.41 16.17
CA ALA A 48 4.29 -10.26 17.32
C ALA A 48 5.51 -9.77 18.13
N THR A 49 6.45 -9.07 17.49
CA THR A 49 7.70 -8.62 18.12
C THR A 49 8.03 -7.16 17.82
N GLU A 50 8.95 -6.60 18.60
CA GLU A 50 9.41 -5.22 18.42
C GLU A 50 10.19 -5.04 17.12
N GLU A 51 10.98 -6.04 16.71
CA GLU A 51 11.73 -6.02 15.47
C GLU A 51 10.81 -5.95 14.25
N GLU A 52 9.72 -6.72 14.27
CA GLU A 52 8.69 -6.67 13.23
C GLU A 52 8.03 -5.29 13.20
N ALA A 53 7.68 -4.75 14.37
CA ALA A 53 7.10 -3.41 14.50
C ALA A 53 8.00 -2.32 13.90
N LEU A 54 9.29 -2.35 14.21
CA LEU A 54 10.28 -1.38 13.73
C LEU A 54 10.51 -1.53 12.22
N SER A 55 10.56 -2.76 11.73
CA SER A 55 10.71 -3.04 10.29
C SER A 55 9.54 -2.45 9.49
N ILE A 56 8.29 -2.74 9.90
CA ILE A 56 7.10 -2.19 9.25
C ILE A 56 7.06 -0.67 9.35
N ALA A 57 7.39 -0.09 10.51
CA ALA A 57 7.41 1.35 10.67
C ALA A 57 8.46 2.05 9.81
N ASN A 58 9.62 1.43 9.60
CA ASN A 58 10.64 1.93 8.70
C ASN A 58 10.16 1.91 7.23
N PHE A 59 9.55 0.81 6.80
CA PHE A 59 8.95 0.72 5.46
C PHE A 59 7.84 1.77 5.25
N GLU A 60 7.04 2.03 6.28
CA GLU A 60 5.99 3.05 6.22
C GLU A 60 6.58 4.45 6.00
N VAL A 61 7.60 4.83 6.78
CA VAL A 61 8.28 6.12 6.58
C VAL A 61 8.85 6.25 5.17
N GLN A 62 9.46 5.19 4.64
CA GLN A 62 9.97 5.19 3.27
C GLN A 62 8.85 5.36 2.24
N ARG A 63 7.74 4.65 2.42
CA ARG A 63 6.53 4.78 1.58
C ARG A 63 5.99 6.21 1.61
N LEU A 64 5.91 6.84 2.78
CA LEU A 64 5.45 8.21 2.94
C LEU A 64 6.39 9.22 2.25
N ARG A 65 7.71 9.00 2.28
CA ARG A 65 8.68 9.84 1.56
C ARG A 65 8.47 9.78 0.05
N TRP A 66 8.38 8.58 -0.50
CA TRP A 66 8.07 8.38 -1.91
C TRP A 66 6.76 9.05 -2.33
N HIS A 67 5.74 8.96 -1.50
CA HIS A 67 4.49 9.65 -1.73
C HIS A 67 4.62 11.17 -1.71
N ALA A 68 5.42 11.74 -0.80
CA ALA A 68 5.71 13.17 -0.78
C ALA A 68 6.50 13.62 -2.02
N GLU A 69 7.32 12.75 -2.60
CA GLU A 69 8.08 12.96 -3.83
C GLU A 69 7.26 12.69 -5.11
N GLY A 70 6.01 12.22 -4.97
CA GLY A 70 5.12 11.92 -6.10
C GLY A 70 5.39 10.57 -6.78
N PHE A 71 6.26 9.72 -6.21
CA PHE A 71 6.47 8.36 -6.71
C PHE A 71 5.23 7.50 -6.44
N GLN A 72 4.73 6.84 -7.49
CA GLN A 72 3.55 5.98 -7.45
C GLN A 72 3.84 4.55 -7.95
N GLY A 73 4.76 3.86 -7.29
CA GLY A 73 5.21 2.51 -7.68
C GLY A 73 4.09 1.51 -7.96
N ASN A 74 3.03 1.47 -7.14
CA ASN A 74 1.89 0.57 -7.38
C ASN A 74 1.12 0.90 -8.67
N ARG A 75 1.03 2.19 -9.04
CA ARG A 75 0.39 2.61 -10.29
C ARG A 75 1.25 2.21 -11.49
N MET A 76 2.57 2.38 -11.38
CA MET A 76 3.53 1.98 -12.41
C MET A 76 3.54 0.46 -12.61
N ALA A 77 3.65 -0.32 -11.53
CA ALA A 77 3.59 -1.78 -11.58
C ALA A 77 2.30 -2.29 -12.23
N ARG A 78 1.14 -1.70 -11.90
CA ARG A 78 -0.13 -2.06 -12.55
C ARG A 78 -0.13 -1.76 -14.06
N TYR A 79 0.52 -0.68 -14.46
CA TYR A 79 0.62 -0.31 -15.87
C TYR A 79 1.55 -1.26 -16.64
N GLU A 80 2.68 -1.64 -16.05
CA GLU A 80 3.63 -2.60 -16.62
C GLU A 80 3.03 -4.00 -16.74
N LEU A 81 2.42 -4.53 -15.66
CA LEU A 81 1.73 -5.83 -15.70
C LEU A 81 0.63 -5.88 -16.76
N ARG A 82 -0.06 -4.76 -17.01
CA ARG A 82 -1.05 -4.68 -18.08
C ARG A 82 -0.40 -4.82 -19.46
N GLN A 83 0.71 -4.12 -19.69
CA GLN A 83 1.44 -4.22 -20.95
C GLN A 83 1.97 -5.64 -21.19
N GLU A 84 2.51 -6.30 -20.16
CA GLU A 84 2.95 -7.71 -20.25
C GLU A 84 1.79 -8.62 -20.67
N SER A 85 0.62 -8.47 -20.04
CA SER A 85 -0.56 -9.28 -20.36
C SER A 85 -1.13 -9.03 -21.77
N GLU A 86 -0.94 -7.82 -22.30
CA GLU A 86 -1.35 -7.45 -23.66
C GLU A 86 -0.32 -7.90 -24.71
N GLN A 87 0.94 -8.09 -24.30
CA GLN A 87 2.04 -8.55 -25.15
C GLN A 87 2.18 -10.07 -25.23
N GLU A 88 1.55 -10.85 -24.36
CA GLU A 88 1.45 -12.32 -24.51
C GLU A 88 0.30 -12.71 -25.47
N PRO A 89 0.55 -12.96 -26.78
CA PRO A 89 -0.49 -13.37 -27.70
C PRO A 89 -0.56 -14.91 -27.68
N SER A 90 -1.64 -15.46 -27.14
CA SER A 90 -2.15 -16.80 -27.46
C SER A 90 -1.11 -17.91 -27.69
N SER A 91 -0.36 -18.31 -26.68
CA SER A 91 0.18 -19.68 -26.67
C SER A 91 -0.15 -20.33 -25.33
N VAL A 92 -0.65 -21.56 -25.39
CA VAL A 92 -1.04 -22.40 -24.24
C VAL A 92 -2.44 -22.15 -23.65
N ARG A 93 -3.45 -22.65 -24.37
CA ARG A 93 -4.39 -23.58 -23.74
C ARG A 93 -4.48 -24.84 -24.60
N PRO A 94 -3.91 -25.99 -24.19
CA PRO A 94 -4.32 -27.24 -24.81
C PRO A 94 -5.81 -27.41 -24.51
N ARG A 95 -6.64 -27.47 -25.56
CA ARG A 95 -8.01 -27.95 -25.42
C ARG A 95 -7.89 -29.39 -24.97
N LEU A 96 -8.22 -29.66 -23.70
CA LEU A 96 -8.49 -31.01 -23.24
C LEU A 96 -9.64 -31.53 -24.10
N ALA A 97 -9.30 -32.38 -25.07
CA ALA A 97 -10.26 -33.16 -25.82
C ALA A 97 -10.89 -34.13 -24.83
N THR A 98 -12.11 -33.82 -24.38
CA THR A 98 -12.96 -34.76 -23.67
C THR A 98 -13.34 -35.87 -24.65
N SER A 99 -12.95 -37.10 -24.29
CA SER A 99 -13.38 -38.34 -24.93
C SER A 99 -14.87 -38.59 -24.73
#